data_AF-A0AAN8SYW9-F1
#
_entry.id   AF-A0AAN8SYW9-F1
#
_cell.length_a   1.000
_cell.length_b   1.000
_cell.length_c   1.000
_cell.angle_alpha   90.00
_cell.angle_beta   90.00
_cell.angle_gamma   90.00
#
_symmetry.space_group_name_H-M   'P 1'
#
loop_
_entity.id
_entity.type
_entity.pdbx_description
1 polymer ?
#
loop_
_entity_poly.entity_id
_entity_poly.type
_entity_poly.pdbx_seq_one_letter_code
_entity_poly.pdbx_strand_id
1 'polypeptide(L)'
;MFLGGTNTSAVQSVVAIERTVFYREKAAGMFSALPYAFAQVVIETIYIAIQTFIYSLILFAMIGFQWTAGKFFLFYFFVFMCFVYFTIFWNLFSGFVISRTQIPIWWRWYYWGSPVAWTIYGLVTSQVGDKSNFIEIPGGGEVSLKLYLKESYGFEYDFLGVVAAMHVVWAVFFCFVFAYAIMFLNFQRR
;
A
#
# COMPACT_ATOMS: atom_id res chain seq x y z
N MET A 1 10.85 -0.76 3.60
CA MET A 1 9.71 -1.60 3.17
C MET A 1 8.88 -2.10 4.37
N PHE A 2 9.51 -2.54 5.46
CA PHE A 2 8.84 -2.95 6.71
C PHE A 2 7.93 -1.85 7.30
N LEU A 3 8.43 -0.62 7.43
CA LEU A 3 7.67 0.55 7.89
C LEU A 3 6.51 0.96 6.96
N GLY A 4 6.65 0.73 5.64
CA GLY A 4 5.60 1.01 4.66
C GLY A 4 4.47 -0.01 4.76
N GLY A 5 4.81 -1.30 4.84
CA GLY A 5 3.86 -2.39 5.02
C GLY A 5 3.12 -2.31 6.36
N THR A 6 3.81 -1.98 7.46
CA THR A 6 3.15 -1.80 8.78
C THR A 6 2.19 -0.61 8.79
N ASN A 7 2.52 0.47 8.07
CA ASN A 7 1.59 1.60 7.91
C ASN A 7 0.38 1.23 7.05
N THR A 8 0.58 0.51 5.94
CA THR A 8 -0.54 0.05 5.12
C THR A 8 -1.45 -0.88 5.91
N SER A 9 -0.91 -1.80 6.73
CA SER A 9 -1.70 -2.71 7.56
C SER A 9 -2.49 -1.99 8.68
N ALA A 10 -1.91 -0.95 9.28
CA ALA A 10 -2.60 -0.15 10.31
C ALA A 10 -3.70 0.74 9.72
N VAL A 11 -3.47 1.31 8.54
CA VAL A 11 -4.47 2.12 7.82
C VAL A 11 -5.58 1.23 7.22
N GLN A 12 -5.24 0.01 6.79
CA GLN A 12 -6.19 -0.92 6.17
C GLN A 12 -7.36 -1.29 7.08
N SER A 13 -7.13 -1.53 8.37
CA SER A 13 -8.20 -1.90 9.30
C SER A 13 -9.17 -0.73 9.52
N VAL A 14 -8.66 0.50 9.66
CA VAL A 14 -9.47 1.71 9.82
C VAL A 14 -10.27 1.99 8.55
N VAL A 15 -9.62 2.02 7.40
CA VAL A 15 -10.25 2.35 6.13
C VAL A 15 -11.25 1.27 5.69
N ALA A 16 -11.02 -0.01 6.01
CA ALA A 16 -11.99 -1.07 5.75
C ALA A 16 -13.30 -0.87 6.52
N ILE A 17 -13.23 -0.38 7.76
CA ILE A 17 -14.41 -0.04 8.57
C ILE A 17 -15.13 1.16 7.94
N GLU A 18 -14.42 2.23 7.63
CA GLU A 18 -14.99 3.46 7.05
C GLU A 18 -15.61 3.25 5.67
N ARG A 19 -15.01 2.38 4.84
CA ARG A 19 -15.50 2.02 3.52
C ARG A 19 -16.93 1.47 3.59
N THR A 20 -17.26 0.67 4.61
CA THR A 20 -18.63 0.14 4.80
C THR A 20 -19.66 1.24 5.09
N VAL A 21 -19.28 2.26 5.86
CA VAL A 21 -20.11 3.44 6.15
C VAL A 21 -20.29 4.27 4.88
N PHE A 22 -19.20 4.51 4.15
CA PHE A 22 -19.23 5.26 2.90
C PHE A 22 -20.17 4.64 1.85
N TYR A 23 -20.18 3.30 1.69
CA TYR A 23 -21.12 2.66 0.76
C TYR A 23 -22.58 2.84 1.18
N ARG A 24 -22.87 2.87 2.49
CA ARG A 24 -24.22 3.16 3.01
C ARG A 24 -24.63 4.60 2.73
N GLU A 25 -23.75 5.57 2.95
CA GLU A 25 -24.02 6.99 2.72
C GLU A 25 -24.07 7.37 1.23
N LYS A 26 -23.26 6.70 0.40
CA LYS A 26 -23.31 6.83 -1.06
C LYS A 26 -24.61 6.25 -1.63
N ALA A 27 -25.09 5.11 -1.10
CA ALA A 27 -26.38 4.55 -1.46
C ALA A 27 -27.55 5.46 -1.03
N ALA A 28 -27.39 6.21 0.06
CA ALA A 28 -28.33 7.24 0.51
C ALA A 28 -28.21 8.59 -0.25
N GLY A 29 -27.29 8.70 -1.21
CA GLY A 29 -27.07 9.91 -2.02
C GLY A 29 -26.37 11.06 -1.28
N MET A 30 -25.84 10.83 -0.08
CA MET A 30 -25.28 11.88 0.78
C MET A 30 -23.81 12.23 0.49
N PHE A 31 -23.01 11.28 -0.01
CA PHE A 31 -21.58 11.49 -0.30
C PHE A 31 -21.16 11.04 -1.69
N SER A 32 -20.39 11.89 -2.37
CA SER A 32 -19.71 11.54 -3.62
C SER A 32 -18.35 10.87 -3.35
N ALA A 33 -17.77 10.20 -4.35
CA ALA A 33 -16.50 9.48 -4.21
C ALA A 33 -15.28 10.42 -4.01
N LEU A 34 -15.39 11.69 -4.41
CA LEU A 34 -14.29 12.64 -4.34
C LEU A 34 -13.97 13.08 -2.90
N PRO A 35 -14.93 13.51 -2.05
CA PRO A 35 -14.69 13.80 -0.63
C PRO A 35 -13.99 12.67 0.12
N TYR A 36 -14.36 11.41 -0.14
CA TYR A 36 -13.74 10.25 0.49
C TYR A 36 -12.26 10.12 0.08
N ALA A 37 -11.97 10.23 -1.21
CA ALA A 37 -10.59 10.20 -1.70
C ALA A 37 -9.74 11.33 -1.11
N PHE A 38 -10.29 12.55 -1.02
CA PHE A 38 -9.60 13.67 -0.39
C PHE A 38 -9.36 13.45 1.11
N ALA A 39 -10.37 12.97 1.84
CA ALA A 39 -10.24 12.67 3.26
C ALA A 39 -9.14 11.62 3.52
N GLN A 40 -9.11 10.55 2.72
CA GLN A 40 -8.09 9.52 2.81
C GLN A 40 -6.69 10.10 2.55
N VAL A 41 -6.51 10.88 1.49
CA VAL A 41 -5.21 11.50 1.17
C VAL A 41 -4.75 12.44 2.28
N VAL A 42 -5.65 13.23 2.86
CA VAL A 42 -5.34 14.14 3.97
C VAL A 42 -4.87 13.35 5.19
N ILE A 43 -5.59 12.30 5.58
CA ILE A 43 -5.23 11.46 6.72
C ILE A 43 -3.87 10.79 6.49
N GLU A 44 -3.64 10.20 5.31
CA GLU A 44 -2.36 9.59 4.95
C GLU A 44 -1.20 10.61 5.02
N THR A 45 -1.44 11.85 4.57
CA THR A 45 -0.43 12.93 4.60
C THR A 45 -0.02 13.28 6.03
N ILE A 46 -0.96 13.32 6.98
CA ILE A 46 -0.69 13.61 8.39
C ILE A 46 0.18 12.51 9.01
N TYR A 47 -0.18 11.25 8.78
CA TYR A 47 0.61 10.12 9.28
C TYR A 47 2.03 10.09 8.70
N ILE A 48 2.16 10.33 7.40
CA ILE A 48 3.47 10.41 6.74
C ILE A 48 4.30 11.56 7.33
N ALA A 49 3.71 12.74 7.56
CA ALA A 49 4.43 13.89 8.12
C ALA A 49 5.02 13.59 9.50
N ILE A 50 4.25 12.99 10.41
CA ILE A 50 4.72 12.63 11.75
C ILE A 50 5.85 11.59 11.65
N GLN A 51 5.68 10.56 10.82
CA GLN A 51 6.68 9.53 10.65
C GLN A 51 7.98 10.07 10.05
N THR A 52 7.88 10.86 8.97
CA THR A 52 9.06 11.41 8.29
C THR A 52 9.76 12.42 9.17
N PHE A 53 9.06 13.08 10.09
CA PHE A 53 9.68 13.99 11.05
C PHE A 53 10.59 13.22 12.01
N ILE A 54 10.06 12.16 12.64
CA ILE A 54 10.84 11.29 13.53
C ILE A 54 12.02 10.66 12.79
N TYR A 55 11.78 10.13 11.59
CA TYR A 55 12.82 9.52 10.76
C TYR A 55 13.91 10.52 10.36
N SER A 56 13.52 11.74 9.97
CA SER A 56 14.46 12.78 9.57
C SER A 56 15.30 13.25 10.75
N LEU A 57 14.73 13.34 11.96
CA LEU A 57 15.46 13.69 13.18
C LEU A 57 16.57 12.68 13.47
N ILE A 58 16.24 11.38 13.40
CA ILE A 58 17.20 10.30 13.66
C ILE A 58 18.29 10.29 12.58
N LEU A 59 17.92 10.33 11.30
CA LEU A 59 18.90 10.31 10.21
C LEU A 59 19.82 11.53 10.21
N PHE A 60 19.27 12.72 10.41
CA PHE A 60 20.06 13.95 10.42
C PHE A 60 21.11 13.91 11.54
N ALA A 61 20.74 13.34 12.70
CA ALA A 61 21.67 13.09 13.80
C ALA A 61 22.74 12.04 13.46
N MET A 62 22.36 10.92 12.84
CA MET A 62 23.28 9.82 12.52
C MET A 62 24.32 10.18 11.45
N ILE A 63 23.93 10.98 10.45
CA ILE A 63 24.83 11.36 9.35
C ILE A 63 25.85 12.41 9.83
N GLY A 64 25.59 13.11 10.93
CA GLY A 64 26.47 14.13 11.48
C GLY A 64 26.43 15.45 10.70
N PHE A 65 25.28 15.81 10.13
CA PHE A 65 25.11 17.10 9.45
C PHE A 65 25.20 18.28 10.43
N GLN A 66 25.56 19.44 9.90
CA GLN A 66 25.60 20.69 10.66
C GLN A 66 24.20 21.04 11.19
N TRP A 67 24.04 21.09 12.51
CA TRP A 67 22.79 21.41 13.20
C TRP A 67 22.43 22.89 13.02
N THR A 68 21.84 23.19 11.88
CA THR A 68 21.24 24.49 11.57
C THR A 68 19.79 24.28 11.20
N ALA A 69 18.86 25.02 11.82
CA ALA A 69 17.43 24.85 11.61
C ALA A 69 17.03 24.88 10.12
N GLY A 70 17.59 25.81 9.34
CA GLY A 70 17.31 25.89 7.90
C GLY A 70 17.72 24.62 7.11
N LYS A 71 18.85 24.00 7.45
CA LYS A 71 19.31 22.76 6.79
C LYS A 71 18.43 21.57 7.18
N PHE A 72 18.01 21.51 8.45
CA PHE A 72 17.11 20.47 8.92
C PHE A 72 15.74 20.54 8.24
N PHE A 73 15.13 21.72 8.15
CA PHE A 73 13.82 21.86 7.50
C PHE A 73 13.86 21.56 6.00
N LEU A 74 14.93 21.94 5.30
CA LEU A 74 15.13 21.56 3.90
C LEU A 74 15.30 20.04 3.75
N PHE A 75 16.10 19.42 4.60
CA PHE A 75 16.26 17.96 4.62
C PHE A 75 14.93 17.25 4.86
N TYR A 76 14.18 17.67 5.88
CA TYR A 76 12.85 17.16 6.18
C TYR A 76 11.88 17.32 5.00
N PHE A 77 11.85 18.48 4.35
CA PHE A 77 10.98 18.73 3.21
C PHE A 77 11.22 17.76 2.05
N PHE A 78 12.49 17.54 1.67
CA PHE A 78 12.81 16.60 0.59
C PHE A 78 12.48 15.16 0.95
N VAL A 79 12.76 14.74 2.19
CA VAL A 79 12.40 13.39 2.68
C VAL A 79 10.89 13.22 2.69
N PHE A 80 10.15 14.20 3.21
CA PHE A 80 8.69 14.19 3.25
C PHE A 80 8.07 14.07 1.85
N MET A 81 8.48 14.92 0.89
CA MET A 81 7.95 14.87 -0.48
C MET A 81 8.23 13.53 -1.16
N CYS A 82 9.44 12.98 -0.97
CA CYS A 82 9.78 11.66 -1.48
C CYS A 82 8.84 10.56 -0.94
N PHE A 83 8.63 10.53 0.38
CA PHE A 83 7.74 9.55 1.01
C PHE A 83 6.28 9.70 0.56
N VAL A 84 5.79 10.94 0.41
CA VAL A 84 4.43 11.20 -0.10
C VAL A 84 4.26 10.65 -1.52
N TYR A 85 5.18 10.94 -2.43
CA TYR A 85 5.10 10.46 -3.82
C TYR A 85 5.11 8.93 -3.92
N PHE A 86 6.03 8.27 -3.20
CA PHE A 86 6.08 6.81 -3.20
C PHE A 86 4.81 6.20 -2.59
N THR A 87 4.30 6.75 -1.49
CA THR A 87 3.13 6.18 -0.81
C THR A 87 1.86 6.31 -1.65
N ILE A 88 1.59 7.49 -2.22
CA ILE A 88 0.41 7.72 -3.07
C ILE A 88 0.47 6.81 -4.31
N PHE A 89 1.65 6.73 -4.96
CA PHE A 89 1.83 5.91 -6.14
C PHE A 89 1.60 4.42 -5.85
N TRP A 90 2.19 3.90 -4.77
CA TRP A 90 2.03 2.50 -4.39
C TRP A 90 0.61 2.17 -3.93
N ASN A 91 -0.05 3.05 -3.17
CA ASN A 91 -1.43 2.85 -2.71
C ASN A 91 -2.42 2.76 -3.88
N LEU A 92 -2.25 3.60 -4.91
CA LEU A 92 -3.12 3.61 -6.08
C LEU A 92 -3.14 2.27 -6.82
N PHE A 93 -1.96 1.66 -7.02
CA PHE A 93 -1.83 0.41 -7.78
C PHE A 93 -1.78 -0.86 -6.91
N SER A 94 -1.91 -0.74 -5.59
CA SER A 94 -1.88 -1.89 -4.68
C SER A 94 -3.12 -2.79 -4.73
N GLY A 95 -4.19 -2.37 -5.43
CA GLY A 95 -5.48 -3.08 -5.41
C GLY A 95 -6.42 -2.64 -4.29
N PHE A 96 -5.96 -1.74 -3.41
CA PHE A 96 -6.71 -1.26 -2.26
C PHE A 96 -7.76 -0.19 -2.63
N VAL A 97 -7.30 0.89 -3.27
CA VAL A 97 -8.16 2.01 -3.71
C VAL A 97 -8.93 1.63 -4.97
N ILE A 98 -8.24 1.03 -5.94
CA ILE A 98 -8.83 0.53 -7.19
C ILE A 98 -8.58 -0.97 -7.26
N SER A 99 -9.64 -1.76 -7.34
CA SER A 99 -9.48 -3.22 -7.43
C SER A 99 -8.82 -3.61 -8.76
N ARG A 100 -8.05 -4.70 -8.76
CA ARG A 100 -7.31 -5.19 -9.94
C ARG A 100 -8.20 -5.33 -11.19
N THR A 101 -9.46 -5.72 -11.00
CA THR A 101 -10.42 -5.94 -12.08
C THR A 101 -10.82 -4.63 -12.79
N GLN A 102 -10.78 -3.50 -12.08
CA GLN A 102 -11.10 -2.18 -12.60
C GLN A 102 -9.91 -1.47 -13.26
N ILE A 103 -8.67 -1.96 -13.05
CA ILE A 103 -7.47 -1.38 -13.66
C ILE A 103 -7.41 -1.75 -15.15
N PRO A 104 -7.26 -0.77 -16.07
CA PRO A 104 -7.09 -1.03 -17.50
C PRO A 104 -5.92 -1.98 -17.76
N ILE A 105 -6.06 -2.86 -18.77
CA ILE A 105 -5.13 -3.96 -19.02
C ILE A 105 -3.69 -3.46 -19.19
N TRP A 106 -3.50 -2.32 -19.86
CA TRP A 106 -2.17 -1.71 -20.09
C TRP A 106 -1.51 -1.14 -18.82
N TRP A 107 -2.27 -0.86 -17.75
CA TRP A 107 -1.73 -0.45 -16.44
C TRP A 107 -1.57 -1.62 -15.47
N ARG A 108 -2.13 -2.78 -15.79
CA ARG A 108 -2.22 -3.93 -14.87
C ARG A 108 -0.86 -4.53 -14.51
N TRP A 109 0.18 -4.31 -15.31
CA TRP A 109 1.53 -4.78 -14.98
C TRP A 109 2.12 -4.05 -13.76
N TYR A 110 1.76 -2.77 -13.53
CA TYR A 110 2.19 -2.04 -12.32
C TYR A 110 1.65 -2.67 -11.04
N TYR A 111 0.41 -3.16 -11.07
CA TYR A 111 -0.18 -3.91 -9.97
C TYR A 111 0.69 -5.13 -9.61
N TRP A 112 1.13 -5.90 -10.61
CA TRP A 112 1.99 -7.07 -10.39
C TRP A 112 3.44 -6.72 -10.03
N GLY A 113 3.90 -5.52 -10.40
CA GLY A 113 5.16 -4.95 -9.95
C GLY A 113 5.16 -4.52 -8.47
N SER A 114 3.98 -4.50 -7.83
CA SER A 114 3.83 -4.01 -6.46
C SER A 114 3.94 -5.11 -5.41
N PRO A 115 4.98 -5.11 -4.55
CA PRO A 115 5.04 -6.04 -3.43
C PRO A 115 3.85 -5.85 -2.48
N VAL A 116 3.33 -4.63 -2.35
CA VAL A 116 2.15 -4.34 -1.52
C VAL A 116 0.90 -5.02 -2.08
N ALA A 117 0.72 -5.04 -3.41
CA ALA A 117 -0.40 -5.72 -4.04
C ALA A 117 -0.39 -7.24 -3.76
N TRP A 118 0.77 -7.87 -3.85
CA TRP A 118 0.94 -9.28 -3.48
C TRP A 118 0.62 -9.51 -2.01
N THR A 119 1.05 -8.62 -1.11
CA THR A 119 0.78 -8.72 0.33
C THR A 119 -0.72 -8.65 0.62
N ILE A 120 -1.44 -7.71 0.01
CA ILE A 120 -2.91 -7.61 0.17
C ILE A 120 -3.59 -8.87 -0.33
N TYR A 121 -3.19 -9.37 -1.51
CA TYR A 121 -3.71 -10.62 -2.04
C TYR A 121 -3.50 -11.76 -1.02
N GLY A 122 -2.26 -11.95 -0.55
CA GLY A 122 -1.89 -13.03 0.36
C GLY A 122 -2.61 -12.94 1.71
N LEU A 123 -2.71 -11.75 2.30
CA LEU A 123 -3.43 -11.53 3.55
C LEU A 123 -4.92 -11.85 3.39
N VAL A 124 -5.59 -11.32 2.37
CA VAL A 124 -7.04 -11.56 2.19
C VAL A 124 -7.31 -13.03 1.88
N THR A 125 -6.59 -13.62 0.93
CA THR A 125 -6.84 -15.02 0.52
C THR A 125 -6.46 -16.04 1.59
N SER A 126 -5.42 -15.80 2.39
CA SER A 126 -5.07 -16.72 3.49
C SER A 126 -6.07 -16.72 4.64
N GLN A 127 -6.74 -15.60 4.91
CA GLN A 127 -7.67 -15.48 6.06
C GLN A 127 -9.12 -15.87 5.72
N VAL A 128 -9.55 -15.59 4.48
CA VAL A 128 -10.96 -15.76 4.08
C VAL A 128 -11.15 -16.45 2.72
N GLY A 129 -10.08 -16.76 1.98
CA GLY A 129 -10.19 -17.31 0.63
C GLY A 129 -10.63 -18.77 0.55
N ASP A 130 -10.46 -19.54 1.63
CA ASP A 130 -10.89 -20.94 1.77
C ASP A 130 -12.36 -21.08 2.18
N LYS A 131 -12.99 -20.00 2.67
CA LYS A 131 -14.37 -20.02 3.17
C LYS A 131 -15.35 -19.89 2.02
N SER A 132 -16.30 -20.83 1.95
CA SER A 132 -17.42 -20.82 1.00
C SER A 132 -18.71 -20.24 1.58
N ASN A 133 -18.62 -19.52 2.70
CA ASN A 133 -19.78 -18.94 3.35
C ASN A 133 -20.49 -17.95 2.42
N PHE A 134 -21.82 -17.92 2.50
CA PHE A 134 -22.61 -16.91 1.80
C PHE A 134 -22.52 -15.59 2.58
N ILE A 135 -22.30 -14.50 1.84
CA ILE A 135 -22.33 -13.14 2.36
C ILE A 135 -23.49 -12.40 1.71
N GLU A 136 -24.23 -11.65 2.51
CA GLU A 136 -25.29 -10.80 2.02
C GLU A 136 -24.70 -9.46 1.56
N ILE A 137 -24.82 -9.17 0.28
CA ILE A 137 -24.37 -7.90 -0.29
C ILE A 137 -25.55 -6.92 -0.25
N PRO A 138 -25.38 -5.72 0.34
CA PRO A 138 -26.42 -4.71 0.34
C PRO A 138 -26.91 -4.41 -1.09
N GLY A 139 -28.16 -4.76 -1.38
CA GLY A 139 -28.78 -4.58 -2.70
C GLY A 139 -28.45 -5.62 -3.78
N GLY A 140 -27.68 -6.68 -3.45
CA GLY A 140 -27.21 -7.69 -4.41
C GLY A 140 -27.57 -9.15 -4.08
N GLY A 141 -28.19 -9.41 -2.92
CA GLY A 141 -28.52 -10.77 -2.47
C GLY A 141 -27.35 -11.52 -1.83
N GLU A 142 -27.56 -12.82 -1.56
CA GLU A 142 -26.51 -13.70 -1.02
C GLU A 142 -25.59 -14.22 -2.12
N VAL A 143 -24.28 -14.02 -1.96
CA VAL A 143 -23.25 -14.52 -2.87
C VAL A 143 -22.21 -15.28 -2.08
N SER A 144 -21.66 -16.36 -2.64
CA SER A 144 -20.53 -17.05 -1.98
C SER A 144 -19.32 -16.12 -1.87
N LEU A 145 -18.68 -16.09 -0.70
CA LEU A 145 -17.51 -15.25 -0.42
C LEU A 145 -16.38 -15.50 -1.44
N LYS A 146 -16.14 -16.77 -1.80
CA LYS A 146 -15.14 -17.15 -2.81
C LYS A 146 -15.44 -16.53 -4.18
N LEU A 147 -16.70 -16.54 -4.63
CA LEU A 147 -17.09 -15.93 -5.90
C LEU A 147 -16.95 -14.41 -5.85
N TYR A 148 -17.39 -13.79 -4.75
CA TYR A 148 -17.27 -12.35 -4.56
C TYR A 148 -15.82 -11.86 -4.62
N LEU A 149 -14.89 -12.56 -3.95
CA LEU A 149 -13.45 -12.24 -3.98
C LEU A 149 -12.88 -12.38 -5.40
N LYS A 150 -13.32 -13.40 -6.15
CA LYS A 150 -12.88 -13.61 -7.52
C LYS A 150 -13.40 -12.54 -8.47
N GLU A 151 -14.68 -12.20 -8.42
CA GLU A 151 -15.30 -11.25 -9.36
C GLU A 151 -14.98 -9.79 -9.03
N SER A 152 -15.00 -9.42 -7.75
CA SER A 152 -14.80 -8.03 -7.33
C SER A 152 -13.32 -7.64 -7.24
N TYR A 153 -12.45 -8.56 -6.82
CA TYR A 153 -11.03 -8.28 -6.56
C TYR A 153 -10.06 -9.09 -7.43
N GLY A 154 -10.51 -10.19 -8.06
CA GLY A 154 -9.63 -11.08 -8.82
C GLY A 154 -8.75 -11.96 -7.94
N PHE A 155 -9.20 -12.25 -6.71
CA PHE A 155 -8.48 -13.06 -5.73
C PHE A 155 -8.95 -14.51 -5.77
N GLU A 156 -7.99 -15.43 -5.83
CA GLU A 156 -8.20 -16.86 -5.95
C GLU A 156 -7.34 -17.59 -4.91
N TYR A 157 -7.97 -18.46 -4.13
CA TYR A 157 -7.28 -19.21 -3.08
C TYR A 157 -6.20 -20.16 -3.65
N ASP A 158 -6.49 -20.79 -4.79
CA ASP A 158 -5.57 -21.73 -5.44
C ASP A 158 -4.27 -21.06 -5.91
N PHE A 159 -4.28 -19.72 -6.06
CA PHE A 159 -3.12 -18.92 -6.44
C PHE A 159 -2.24 -18.51 -5.24
N LEU A 160 -2.67 -18.77 -3.99
CA LEU A 160 -1.97 -18.36 -2.77
C LEU A 160 -0.52 -18.87 -2.72
N GLY A 161 -0.26 -20.08 -3.21
CA GLY A 161 1.10 -20.63 -3.29
C GLY A 161 2.02 -19.78 -4.17
N VAL A 162 1.52 -19.28 -5.30
CA VAL A 162 2.26 -18.38 -6.19
C VAL A 162 2.48 -17.03 -5.52
N VAL A 163 1.47 -16.50 -4.83
CA VAL A 163 1.56 -15.23 -4.09
C VAL A 163 2.67 -15.32 -3.02
N ALA A 164 2.75 -16.42 -2.28
CA ALA A 164 3.80 -16.64 -1.30
C ALA A 164 5.19 -16.72 -1.95
N ALA A 165 5.33 -17.48 -3.04
CA ALA A 165 6.58 -17.57 -3.78
C ALA A 165 7.04 -16.20 -4.32
N MET A 166 6.12 -15.38 -4.84
CA MET A 166 6.42 -14.04 -5.34
C MET A 166 6.98 -13.10 -4.27
N HIS A 167 6.55 -13.22 -3.01
CA HIS A 167 7.15 -12.45 -1.91
C HIS A 167 8.61 -12.83 -1.68
N VAL A 168 8.93 -14.13 -1.75
CA VAL A 168 10.31 -14.61 -1.63
C VAL A 168 11.14 -14.09 -2.82
N VAL A 169 10.59 -14.11 -4.03
CA VAL A 169 11.24 -13.55 -5.23
C VAL A 169 11.55 -12.07 -5.04
N TRP A 170 10.61 -11.26 -4.52
CA TRP A 170 10.85 -9.86 -4.23
C TRP A 170 11.96 -9.66 -3.19
N ALA A 171 11.96 -10.44 -2.11
CA ALA A 171 13.00 -10.37 -1.09
C ALA A 171 14.39 -10.68 -1.68
N VAL A 172 14.50 -11.76 -2.44
CA VAL A 172 15.75 -12.15 -3.12
C VAL A 172 16.19 -11.10 -4.14
N PHE A 173 15.25 -10.55 -4.92
CA PHE A 173 15.53 -9.49 -5.89
C PHE A 173 16.13 -8.25 -5.20
N PHE A 174 15.53 -7.76 -4.12
CA PHE A 174 16.09 -6.61 -3.39
C PHE A 174 17.43 -6.92 -2.73
N CYS A 175 17.62 -8.13 -2.20
CA CYS A 175 18.92 -8.58 -1.69
C CYS A 175 19.99 -8.59 -2.79
N PHE A 176 19.66 -9.10 -3.97
CA PHE A 176 20.58 -9.14 -5.10
C PHE A 176 20.92 -7.74 -5.61
N VAL A 177 19.92 -6.87 -5.78
CA VAL A 177 20.13 -5.47 -6.18
C VAL A 177 21.02 -4.74 -5.18
N PHE A 178 20.79 -4.94 -3.88
CA PHE A 178 21.63 -4.35 -2.82
C PHE A 178 23.06 -4.89 -2.86
N ALA A 179 23.24 -6.21 -3.00
CA ALA A 179 24.57 -6.82 -3.10
C ALA A 179 25.34 -6.35 -4.35
N TYR A 180 24.66 -6.29 -5.50
CA TYR A 180 25.22 -5.76 -6.75
C TYR A 180 25.59 -4.28 -6.62
N ALA A 181 24.73 -3.48 -5.98
CA ALA A 181 24.99 -2.07 -5.75
C ALA A 181 26.28 -1.86 -4.93
N ILE A 182 26.50 -2.63 -3.85
CA ILE A 182 27.74 -2.54 -3.07
C ILE A 182 28.97 -2.97 -3.89
N MET A 183 28.82 -4.03 -4.69
CA MET A 183 29.93 -4.58 -5.47
C MET A 183 30.39 -3.64 -6.60
N PHE A 184 29.45 -2.93 -7.24
CA PHE A 184 29.73 -2.11 -8.41
C PHE A 184 29.81 -0.62 -8.12
N LEU A 185 29.02 -0.10 -7.16
CA LEU A 185 29.10 1.30 -6.74
C LEU A 185 30.23 1.45 -5.74
N ASN A 186 31.43 1.61 -6.27
CA ASN A 186 32.62 1.91 -5.49
C ASN A 186 32.53 3.36 -4.98
N PHE A 187 31.96 3.55 -3.78
CA PHE A 187 31.79 4.89 -3.16
C PHE A 187 33.12 5.52 -2.71
N GLN A 188 34.25 4.83 -2.86
CA GLN A 188 35.59 5.42 -2.73
C GLN A 188 36.07 5.96 -4.07
N ARG A 189 35.50 7.09 -4.51
CA ARG A 189 36.22 8.02 -5.40
C ARG A 189 36.73 9.17 -4.53
N ARG A 190 38.06 9.36 -4.53
CA ARG A 190 38.77 10.45 -3.84
C ARG A 190 38.11 11.80 -4.06
#